data_AF-A0A1C4Y373-F1
#
_entry.id   AF-A0A1C4Y373-F1
#
_cell.length_a   1.000
_cell.length_b   1.000
_cell.length_c   1.000
_cell.angle_alpha   90.00
_cell.angle_beta   90.00
_cell.angle_gamma   90.00
#
_symmetry.space_group_name_H-M   'P 1'
#
loop_
_entity.id
_entity.type
_entity.pdbx_description
1 polymer ?
#
loop_
_entity_poly.entity_id
_entity_poly.type
_entity_poly.pdbx_seq_one_letter_code
_entity_poly.pdbx_strand_id
1 'polypeptide(L)'
;MTVFEQAVRPWLFRLGGGDAEAAHEWTLRRLAALSRRPAALAALRARYAVDAPRTVFGVRFPNPVGLAAGMDKDGAALPAWPALGFGFVEVGTVTAHAQPGNPRPRLFRLPASEAVVNRMGFNNAGAAALAARLAALPRPLGVPLGISLGKSKVTPLDEAVEDYLASYRALRGHGDYFAVNVSSPNTPGLRSLQDRGHLDALLGALVGEKPVLVKIAPDLTEAAIAELLEVCLARGAAGVIATNTTLSREGLAGVDVERGAQAGGLSGRPLTGRARDVVAFVHSETGGRLPIIGVGGVLDPDDAARMFDAGAALVQLYTGFIYRGPALVRAAARAAAATAAPDAVAGR
;
A
#
# COMPACT_ATOMS: atom_id res chain seq x y z
N MET A 1 13.30 -15.23 -16.72
CA MET A 1 13.45 -15.10 -15.26
C MET A 1 14.64 -14.23 -14.94
N THR A 2 14.56 -13.41 -13.90
CA THR A 2 15.60 -12.45 -13.50
C THR A 2 16.60 -13.05 -12.51
N VAL A 3 17.77 -12.40 -12.36
CA VAL A 3 18.78 -12.76 -11.34
C VAL A 3 18.17 -12.76 -9.93
N PHE A 4 17.25 -11.83 -9.66
CA PHE A 4 16.54 -11.79 -8.39
C PHE A 4 15.75 -13.08 -8.15
N GLU A 5 14.97 -13.53 -9.13
CA GLU A 5 14.12 -14.70 -9.01
C GLU A 5 14.90 -16.02 -8.91
N GLN A 6 16.06 -16.09 -9.58
CA GLN A 6 16.89 -17.29 -9.65
C GLN A 6 17.83 -17.44 -8.44
N ALA A 7 18.37 -16.34 -7.91
CA ALA A 7 19.40 -16.38 -6.87
C ALA A 7 18.95 -15.72 -5.56
N VAL A 8 18.49 -14.47 -5.62
CA VAL A 8 18.20 -13.66 -4.42
C VAL A 8 16.97 -14.17 -3.68
N ARG A 9 15.87 -14.42 -4.39
CA ARG A 9 14.59 -14.85 -3.81
C ARG A 9 14.70 -16.21 -3.12
N PRO A 10 15.24 -17.29 -3.74
CA PRO A 10 15.39 -18.57 -3.06
C PRO A 10 16.23 -18.48 -1.79
N TRP A 11 17.26 -17.62 -1.79
CA TRP A 11 18.07 -17.37 -0.61
C TRP A 11 17.29 -16.61 0.48
N LEU A 12 16.61 -15.51 0.14
CA LEU A 12 15.75 -14.76 1.07
C LEU A 12 14.64 -15.64 1.67
N PHE A 13 14.10 -16.56 0.88
CA PHE A 13 13.01 -17.44 1.33
C PHE A 13 13.48 -18.53 2.29
N ARG A 14 14.79 -18.80 2.38
CA ARG A 14 15.39 -19.70 3.38
C ARG A 14 15.87 -18.97 4.64
N LEU A 15 15.99 -17.64 4.60
CA LEU A 15 16.46 -16.84 5.72
C LEU A 15 15.61 -17.07 6.97
N GLY A 16 16.26 -17.19 8.14
CA GLY A 16 15.56 -17.41 9.41
C GLY A 16 14.80 -18.73 9.47
N GLY A 17 15.29 -19.78 8.80
CA GLY A 17 14.62 -21.08 8.74
C GLY A 17 13.35 -21.07 7.88
N GLY A 18 13.23 -20.11 6.95
CA GLY A 18 12.04 -19.94 6.12
C GLY A 18 10.96 -19.03 6.70
N ASP A 19 11.23 -18.40 7.84
CA ASP A 19 10.33 -17.40 8.43
C ASP A 19 10.22 -16.15 7.55
N ALA A 20 8.99 -15.72 7.29
CA ALA A 20 8.73 -14.62 6.38
C ALA A 20 9.01 -13.26 7.00
N GLU A 21 8.76 -13.11 8.31
CA GLU A 21 8.97 -11.85 9.02
C GLU A 21 10.48 -11.60 9.24
N ALA A 22 11.25 -12.63 9.56
CA ALA A 22 12.71 -12.56 9.66
C ALA A 22 13.36 -12.12 8.34
N ALA A 23 12.91 -12.67 7.21
CA ALA A 23 13.37 -12.26 5.88
C ALA A 23 13.02 -10.79 5.58
N HIS A 24 11.81 -10.36 5.94
CA HIS A 24 11.37 -8.97 5.79
C HIS A 24 12.23 -8.01 6.61
N GLU A 25 12.37 -8.24 7.91
CA GLU A 25 13.15 -7.41 8.83
C GLU A 25 14.64 -7.37 8.46
N TRP A 26 15.20 -8.50 8.04
CA TRP A 26 16.56 -8.53 7.52
C TRP A 26 16.70 -7.65 6.26
N THR A 27 15.78 -7.78 5.30
CA THR A 27 15.81 -7.02 4.05
C THR A 27 15.66 -5.53 4.33
N LEU A 28 14.72 -5.13 5.18
CA LEU A 28 14.47 -3.74 5.53
C LEU A 28 15.71 -3.10 6.18
N ARG A 29 16.39 -3.80 7.10
CA ARG A 29 17.66 -3.34 7.69
C ARG A 29 18.77 -3.15 6.66
N ARG A 30 18.86 -4.03 5.67
CA ARG A 30 19.86 -3.88 4.59
C ARG A 30 19.52 -2.73 3.66
N LEU A 31 18.25 -2.50 3.34
CA LEU A 31 17.81 -1.34 2.57
C LEU A 31 18.02 -0.03 3.34
N ALA A 32 17.82 -0.03 4.66
CA ALA A 32 18.14 1.10 5.53
C ALA A 32 19.65 1.41 5.53
N ALA A 33 20.51 0.39 5.58
CA ALA A 33 21.96 0.58 5.46
C ALA A 33 22.37 1.07 4.07
N LEU A 34 21.76 0.54 3.02
CA LEU A 34 21.95 0.98 1.63
C LEU A 34 21.51 2.43 1.42
N SER A 35 20.46 2.88 2.12
CA SER A 35 19.95 4.25 2.07
C SER A 35 20.98 5.31 2.49
N ARG A 36 22.05 4.90 3.18
CA ARG A 36 23.17 5.76 3.59
C ARG A 36 24.32 5.79 2.58
N ARG A 37 24.18 5.18 1.40
CA ARG A 37 25.24 5.06 0.38
C ARG A 37 24.81 5.72 -0.94
N PRO A 38 25.05 7.05 -1.11
CA PRO A 38 24.57 7.80 -2.28
C PRO A 38 24.98 7.20 -3.64
N ALA A 39 26.24 6.76 -3.78
CA ALA A 39 26.72 6.15 -5.02
C ALA A 39 25.99 4.84 -5.36
N ALA A 40 25.68 4.01 -4.36
CA ALA A 40 24.92 2.78 -4.57
C ALA A 40 23.46 3.08 -4.95
N LEU A 41 22.84 4.08 -4.32
CA LEU A 41 21.50 4.55 -4.70
C LEU A 41 21.49 5.10 -6.13
N ALA A 42 22.51 5.86 -6.53
CA ALA A 42 22.62 6.39 -7.89
C ALA A 42 22.73 5.27 -8.93
N ALA A 43 23.55 4.25 -8.68
CA ALA A 43 23.68 3.08 -9.56
C ALA A 43 22.35 2.31 -9.69
N LEU A 44 21.62 2.14 -8.59
CA LEU A 44 20.30 1.49 -8.61
C LEU A 44 19.27 2.34 -9.37
N ARG A 45 19.24 3.66 -9.16
CA ARG A 45 18.37 4.58 -9.92
C ARG A 45 18.64 4.47 -11.41
N ALA A 46 19.90 4.52 -11.84
CA ALA A 46 20.27 4.37 -13.25
C ALA A 46 19.77 3.04 -13.86
N ARG A 47 19.64 1.99 -13.03
CA ARG A 47 19.19 0.67 -13.48
C ARG A 47 17.66 0.49 -13.48
N TYR A 48 16.95 1.09 -12.52
CA TYR A 48 15.55 0.78 -12.24
C TYR A 48 14.58 1.94 -12.44
N ALA A 49 15.04 3.19 -12.39
CA ALA A 49 14.16 4.34 -12.60
C ALA A 49 13.58 4.34 -14.03
N VAL A 50 12.33 4.74 -14.12
CA VAL A 50 11.59 4.96 -15.37
C VAL A 50 10.92 6.31 -15.22
N ASP A 51 11.05 7.14 -16.25
CA ASP A 51 10.34 8.42 -16.34
C ASP A 51 9.02 8.18 -17.06
N ALA A 52 7.92 8.31 -16.32
CA ALA A 52 6.56 8.13 -16.82
C ALA A 52 5.60 9.02 -15.99
N PRO A 53 5.82 10.34 -15.96
CA PRO A 53 5.25 11.19 -14.93
C PRO A 53 3.72 11.27 -15.04
N ARG A 54 3.05 11.33 -13.88
CA ARG A 54 1.60 11.58 -13.76
C ARG A 54 1.34 12.60 -12.66
N THR A 55 0.31 13.43 -12.84
CA THR A 55 -0.21 14.27 -11.77
C THR A 55 -1.58 13.75 -11.39
N VAL A 56 -1.75 13.35 -10.13
CA VAL A 56 -2.98 12.76 -9.62
C VAL A 56 -3.29 13.45 -8.30
N PHE A 57 -4.56 13.85 -8.08
CA PHE A 57 -5.01 14.59 -6.89
C PHE A 57 -4.10 15.76 -6.48
N GLY A 58 -3.54 16.48 -7.46
CA GLY A 58 -2.64 17.62 -7.24
C GLY A 58 -1.19 17.27 -6.90
N VAL A 59 -0.83 15.98 -6.84
CA VAL A 59 0.53 15.50 -6.54
C VAL A 59 1.20 14.98 -7.81
N ARG A 60 2.45 15.41 -8.06
CA ARG A 60 3.26 14.97 -9.20
C ARG A 60 4.07 13.73 -8.84
N PHE A 61 3.82 12.64 -9.56
CA PHE A 61 4.50 11.35 -9.48
C PHE A 61 5.49 11.22 -10.66
N PRO A 62 6.78 10.90 -10.44
CA PRO A 62 7.74 10.66 -11.53
C PRO A 62 7.43 9.40 -12.34
N ASN A 63 6.75 8.43 -11.73
CA ASN A 63 6.10 7.31 -12.42
C ASN A 63 4.91 6.80 -11.60
N PRO A 64 3.97 6.04 -12.18
CA PRO A 64 2.71 5.72 -11.53
C PRO A 64 2.75 4.44 -10.68
N VAL A 65 3.95 3.90 -10.40
CA VAL A 65 4.10 2.62 -9.68
C VAL A 65 4.71 2.86 -8.30
N GLY A 66 3.95 2.61 -7.25
CA GLY A 66 4.33 2.86 -5.87
C GLY A 66 4.56 1.62 -5.02
N LEU A 67 5.21 1.82 -3.87
CA LEU A 67 5.27 0.81 -2.83
C LEU A 67 4.02 0.90 -1.96
N ALA A 68 3.32 -0.22 -1.76
CA ALA A 68 2.13 -0.25 -0.92
C ALA A 68 2.46 -0.16 0.58
N ALA A 69 1.52 0.38 1.37
CA ALA A 69 1.62 0.36 2.83
C ALA A 69 1.82 -1.06 3.38
N GLY A 70 2.53 -1.12 4.50
CA GLY A 70 2.83 -2.32 5.27
C GLY A 70 4.21 -2.90 4.98
N MET A 71 4.92 -2.43 3.94
CA MET A 71 6.29 -2.85 3.65
C MET A 71 7.30 -2.08 4.52
N ASP A 72 7.25 -0.75 4.50
CA ASP A 72 8.13 0.08 5.31
C ASP A 72 7.30 0.88 6.32
N LYS A 73 6.77 0.17 7.32
CA LYS A 73 5.78 0.72 8.26
C LYS A 73 6.28 1.96 8.98
N ASP A 74 7.53 1.90 9.41
CA ASP A 74 8.15 2.95 10.21
C ASP A 74 9.08 3.86 9.37
N GLY A 75 9.09 3.75 8.04
CA GLY A 75 9.90 4.61 7.16
C GLY A 75 11.42 4.44 7.32
N ALA A 76 11.89 3.23 7.60
CA ALA A 76 13.28 2.91 7.90
C ALA A 76 14.20 2.93 6.67
N ALA A 77 13.67 2.69 5.47
CA ALA A 77 14.44 2.50 4.24
C ALA A 77 14.04 3.46 3.10
N LEU A 78 13.44 4.61 3.45
CA LEU A 78 12.82 5.54 2.50
C LEU A 78 13.70 5.91 1.28
N PRO A 79 15.00 6.25 1.40
CA PRO A 79 15.82 6.61 0.25
C PRO A 79 16.08 5.44 -0.73
N ALA A 80 15.98 4.19 -0.28
CA ALA A 80 16.20 3.03 -1.13
C ALA A 80 15.04 2.77 -2.09
N TRP A 81 13.78 3.02 -1.69
CA TRP A 81 12.62 2.67 -2.52
C TRP A 81 12.59 3.40 -3.87
N PRO A 82 12.82 4.73 -3.96
CA PRO A 82 12.95 5.41 -5.25
C PRO A 82 14.10 4.86 -6.09
N ALA A 83 15.20 4.46 -5.44
CA ALA A 83 16.34 3.87 -6.12
C ALA A 83 16.03 2.50 -6.71
N LEU A 84 15.05 1.78 -6.17
CA LEU A 84 14.53 0.54 -6.72
C LEU A 84 13.44 0.75 -7.80
N GLY A 85 13.21 2.00 -8.21
CA GLY A 85 12.35 2.37 -9.34
C GLY A 85 10.94 2.82 -8.96
N PHE A 86 10.57 2.77 -7.67
CA PHE A 86 9.24 3.21 -7.23
C PHE A 86 9.06 4.71 -7.47
N GLY A 87 7.93 5.10 -8.04
CA GLY A 87 7.54 6.48 -8.28
C GLY A 87 6.87 7.16 -7.08
N PHE A 88 6.47 6.39 -6.06
CA PHE A 88 6.04 6.88 -4.76
C PHE A 88 6.13 5.77 -3.71
N VAL A 89 6.06 6.16 -2.43
CA VAL A 89 6.13 5.23 -1.30
C VAL A 89 5.00 5.51 -0.34
N GLU A 90 4.25 4.49 0.05
CA GLU A 90 3.30 4.59 1.15
C GLU A 90 3.85 3.87 2.39
N VAL A 91 4.14 4.63 3.46
CA VAL A 91 4.55 4.07 4.76
C VAL A 91 3.35 3.79 5.66
N GLY A 92 3.61 3.20 6.83
CA GLY A 92 2.56 2.74 7.74
C GLY A 92 2.01 1.37 7.34
N THR A 93 0.82 0.97 7.78
CA THR A 93 -0.10 1.79 8.57
C THR A 93 0.45 2.10 9.96
N VAL A 94 0.53 3.39 10.27
CA VAL A 94 0.94 3.93 11.58
C VAL A 94 -0.30 4.27 12.40
N THR A 95 -0.18 4.16 13.72
CA THR A 95 -1.24 4.47 14.69
C THR A 95 -0.79 5.56 15.65
N ALA A 96 -1.70 6.21 16.39
CA ALA A 96 -1.28 7.29 17.30
C ALA A 96 -0.34 6.74 18.37
N HIS A 97 -0.70 5.58 18.95
CA HIS A 97 0.10 4.87 19.92
C HIS A 97 0.96 3.79 19.27
N ALA A 98 2.18 3.61 19.76
CA ALA A 98 3.01 2.47 19.37
C ALA A 98 2.35 1.15 19.78
N GLN A 99 2.50 0.12 18.97
CA GLN A 99 1.99 -1.21 19.32
C GLN A 99 2.82 -2.33 18.67
N PRO A 100 3.02 -3.46 19.37
CA PRO A 100 3.85 -4.57 18.87
C PRO A 100 3.18 -5.38 17.75
N GLY A 101 1.87 -5.19 17.54
CA GLY A 101 1.03 -6.02 16.67
C GLY A 101 0.59 -7.34 17.32
N ASN A 102 0.09 -8.27 16.51
CA ASN A 102 -0.35 -9.59 16.98
C ASN A 102 0.84 -10.52 17.30
N PRO A 103 0.68 -11.58 18.11
CA PRO A 103 1.74 -12.55 18.38
C PRO A 103 2.29 -13.24 17.12
N ARG A 104 3.59 -13.59 17.13
CA ARG A 104 4.24 -14.36 16.06
C ARG A 104 3.96 -15.87 16.24
N PRO A 105 3.95 -16.68 15.16
CA PRO A 105 4.09 -16.31 13.74
C PRO A 105 2.81 -15.66 13.19
N ARG A 106 2.99 -14.67 12.31
CA ARG A 106 1.90 -13.81 11.80
C ARG A 106 2.03 -13.43 10.32
N LEU A 107 3.04 -13.96 9.64
CA LEU A 107 3.30 -13.74 8.21
C LEU A 107 3.69 -15.08 7.56
N PHE A 108 2.94 -15.48 6.54
CA PHE A 108 3.05 -16.78 5.90
C PHE A 108 3.17 -16.61 4.40
N ARG A 109 4.27 -17.10 3.82
CA ARG A 109 4.42 -17.18 2.35
C ARG A 109 3.75 -18.45 1.83
N LEU A 110 3.09 -18.33 0.69
CA LEU A 110 2.46 -19.40 -0.09
C LEU A 110 3.11 -19.42 -1.48
N PRO A 111 4.28 -20.09 -1.62
CA PRO A 111 5.13 -19.91 -2.80
C PRO A 111 4.51 -20.40 -4.10
N ALA A 112 3.77 -21.51 -4.08
CA ALA A 112 3.16 -22.07 -5.29
C ALA A 112 2.00 -21.20 -5.82
N SER A 113 1.36 -20.46 -4.91
CA SER A 113 0.28 -19.51 -5.20
C SER A 113 0.79 -18.08 -5.41
N GLU A 114 2.11 -17.85 -5.33
CA GLU A 114 2.73 -16.51 -5.33
C GLU A 114 2.03 -15.52 -4.39
N ALA A 115 1.69 -16.00 -3.19
CA ALA A 115 0.80 -15.32 -2.27
C ALA A 115 1.39 -15.20 -0.86
N VAL A 116 0.74 -14.37 -0.04
CA VAL A 116 1.08 -14.16 1.37
C VAL A 116 -0.20 -14.06 2.18
N VAL A 117 -0.26 -14.75 3.32
CA VAL A 117 -1.26 -14.53 4.36
C VAL A 117 -0.61 -13.82 5.53
N ASN A 118 -1.25 -12.77 6.06
CA ASN A 118 -0.73 -12.05 7.21
C ASN A 118 -1.81 -11.64 8.21
N ARG A 119 -1.42 -11.63 9.48
CA ARG A 119 -2.22 -11.14 10.61
C ARG A 119 -1.43 -10.18 11.49
N MET A 120 -0.77 -9.19 10.88
CA MET A 120 0.20 -8.35 11.59
C MET A 120 -0.39 -7.51 12.73
N GLY A 121 -1.62 -7.00 12.57
CA GLY A 121 -2.31 -6.18 13.59
C GLY A 121 -1.65 -4.81 13.83
N PHE A 122 -1.27 -4.11 12.75
CA PHE A 122 -0.61 -2.79 12.79
C PHE A 122 0.59 -2.69 13.76
N ASN A 123 1.54 -3.63 13.73
CA ASN A 123 2.83 -3.41 14.42
C ASN A 123 3.52 -2.13 13.89
N ASN A 124 3.80 -1.16 14.76
CA ASN A 124 4.47 0.10 14.40
C ASN A 124 4.98 0.83 15.66
N ALA A 125 5.89 1.79 15.46
CA ALA A 125 6.52 2.56 16.54
C ALA A 125 5.71 3.80 17.01
N GLY A 126 4.51 4.02 16.45
CA GLY A 126 3.65 5.16 16.75
C GLY A 126 3.95 6.39 15.89
N ALA A 127 2.94 7.26 15.74
CA ALA A 127 3.00 8.43 14.87
C ALA A 127 4.12 9.41 15.27
N ALA A 128 4.34 9.63 16.56
CA ALA A 128 5.42 10.50 17.06
C ALA A 128 6.81 9.99 16.67
N ALA A 129 7.05 8.68 16.77
CA ALA A 129 8.34 8.09 16.39
C ALA A 129 8.57 8.16 14.88
N LEU A 130 7.51 7.96 14.07
CA LEU A 130 7.58 8.14 12.63
C LEU A 130 7.87 9.61 12.27
N ALA A 131 7.19 10.58 12.90
CA ALA A 131 7.42 12.00 12.69
C ALA A 131 8.88 12.38 12.99
N ALA A 132 9.43 11.95 14.13
CA ALA A 132 10.82 12.19 14.48
C ALA A 132 11.80 11.61 13.44
N ARG A 133 11.54 10.40 12.93
CA ARG A 133 12.35 9.81 11.85
C ARG A 133 12.24 10.60 10.56
N LEU A 134 11.05 11.00 10.16
CA LEU A 134 10.82 11.76 8.93
C LEU A 134 11.43 13.16 8.98
N ALA A 135 11.45 13.79 10.15
CA ALA A 135 12.12 15.07 10.38
C ALA A 135 13.65 14.97 10.26
N ALA A 136 14.23 13.84 10.68
CA ALA A 136 15.67 13.58 10.57
C ALA A 136 16.11 13.09 9.17
N LEU A 137 15.17 12.84 8.27
CA LEU A 137 15.45 12.27 6.96
C LEU A 137 15.93 13.33 5.96
N PRO A 138 17.02 13.09 5.20
CA PRO A 138 17.40 13.99 4.12
C PRO A 138 16.28 14.15 3.10
N ARG A 139 15.94 15.41 2.79
CA ARG A 139 14.97 15.80 1.76
C ARG A 139 15.69 16.52 0.61
N PRO A 140 15.15 16.47 -0.63
CA PRO A 140 13.95 15.75 -1.06
C PRO A 140 14.17 14.24 -1.20
N LEU A 141 13.09 13.44 -1.05
CA LEU A 141 13.12 11.99 -1.29
C LEU A 141 13.23 11.61 -2.79
N GLY A 142 12.87 12.55 -3.67
CA GLY A 142 12.79 12.34 -5.11
C GLY A 142 11.45 11.74 -5.58
N VAL A 143 10.55 11.37 -4.66
CA VAL A 143 9.21 10.86 -4.94
C VAL A 143 8.22 11.32 -3.86
N PRO A 144 6.90 11.33 -4.15
CA PRO A 144 5.88 11.55 -3.12
C PRO A 144 5.87 10.48 -2.03
N LEU A 145 5.61 10.91 -0.79
CA LEU A 145 5.44 10.08 0.39
C LEU A 145 3.97 10.06 0.82
N GLY A 146 3.32 8.90 0.63
CA GLY A 146 2.05 8.57 1.25
C GLY A 146 2.22 8.09 2.68
N ILE A 147 1.28 8.43 3.56
CA ILE A 147 1.26 7.93 4.94
C ILE A 147 -0.08 7.27 5.23
N SER A 148 -0.08 5.95 5.42
CA SER A 148 -1.27 5.21 5.83
C SER A 148 -1.49 5.36 7.33
N LEU A 149 -2.67 5.85 7.71
CA LEU A 149 -3.12 6.02 9.09
C LEU A 149 -4.10 4.90 9.46
N GLY A 150 -4.06 4.46 10.72
CA GLY A 150 -4.96 3.45 11.26
C GLY A 150 -5.30 3.73 12.71
N LYS A 151 -6.36 3.09 13.21
CA LYS A 151 -6.75 3.15 14.62
C LYS A 151 -5.79 2.31 15.48
N SER A 152 -5.31 2.87 16.58
CA SER A 152 -4.56 2.14 17.60
C SER A 152 -5.42 1.02 18.19
N LYS A 153 -4.79 -0.09 18.58
CA LYS A 153 -5.51 -1.26 19.15
C LYS A 153 -6.15 -0.93 20.49
N VAL A 154 -5.50 -0.11 21.30
CA VAL A 154 -5.93 0.28 22.66
C VAL A 154 -7.11 1.25 22.66
N THR A 155 -7.34 1.96 21.55
CA THR A 155 -8.40 2.95 21.43
C THR A 155 -9.75 2.26 21.17
N PRO A 156 -10.81 2.63 21.90
CA PRO A 156 -12.19 2.26 21.55
C PRO A 156 -12.60 2.68 20.13
N LEU A 157 -13.72 2.15 19.62
CA LEU A 157 -14.16 2.45 18.25
C LEU A 157 -14.80 3.85 18.13
N ASP A 158 -15.52 4.29 19.16
CA ASP A 158 -16.14 5.61 19.29
C ASP A 158 -15.10 6.74 19.39
N GLU A 159 -13.90 6.44 19.90
CA GLU A 159 -12.76 7.37 19.92
C GLU A 159 -11.89 7.32 18.65
N ALA A 160 -12.26 6.51 17.64
CA ALA A 160 -11.42 6.28 16.47
C ALA A 160 -11.03 7.58 15.75
N VAL A 161 -11.98 8.51 15.57
CA VAL A 161 -11.73 9.78 14.86
C VAL A 161 -10.57 10.56 15.45
N GLU A 162 -10.52 10.70 16.78
CA GLU A 162 -9.46 11.45 17.45
C GLU A 162 -8.10 10.73 17.37
N ASP A 163 -8.06 9.40 17.36
CA ASP A 163 -6.83 8.62 17.17
C ASP A 163 -6.24 8.80 15.75
N TYR A 164 -7.10 8.77 14.71
CA TYR A 164 -6.67 9.12 13.36
C TYR A 164 -6.18 10.57 13.29
N LEU A 165 -6.87 11.51 13.93
CA LEU A 165 -6.47 12.92 13.98
C LEU A 165 -5.13 13.12 14.70
N ALA A 166 -4.90 12.44 15.82
CA ALA A 166 -3.63 12.51 16.55
C ALA A 166 -2.47 12.06 15.65
N SER A 167 -2.65 10.96 14.92
CA SER A 167 -1.67 10.47 13.94
C SER A 167 -1.46 11.47 12.81
N TYR A 168 -2.55 12.01 12.24
CA TYR A 168 -2.51 13.00 11.16
C TYR A 168 -1.80 14.28 11.59
N ARG A 169 -2.14 14.86 12.75
CA ARG A 169 -1.53 16.10 13.27
C ARG A 169 -0.02 15.94 13.45
N ALA A 170 0.43 14.79 13.94
CA ALA A 170 1.87 14.50 14.08
C ALA A 170 2.60 14.39 12.74
N LEU A 171 1.92 14.01 11.66
CA LEU A 171 2.54 13.60 10.39
C LEU A 171 2.23 14.51 9.19
N ARG A 172 1.24 15.40 9.29
CA ARG A 172 0.75 16.24 8.18
C ARG A 172 1.82 17.10 7.50
N GLY A 173 2.86 17.49 8.26
CA GLY A 173 4.00 18.24 7.73
C GLY A 173 5.02 17.39 6.93
N HIS A 174 4.85 16.07 6.89
CA HIS A 174 5.82 15.15 6.28
C HIS A 174 5.30 14.36 5.08
N GLY A 175 3.98 14.14 4.99
CA GLY A 175 3.34 13.39 3.90
C GLY A 175 2.83 14.28 2.77
N ASP A 176 2.89 13.76 1.55
CA ASP A 176 2.33 14.37 0.35
C ASP A 176 0.87 13.96 0.13
N TYR A 177 0.47 12.80 0.64
CA TYR A 177 -0.93 12.35 0.76
C TYR A 177 -1.10 11.42 1.96
N PHE A 178 -2.33 11.24 2.41
CA PHE A 178 -2.67 10.38 3.55
C PHE A 178 -3.70 9.33 3.15
N ALA A 179 -3.55 8.11 3.67
CA ALA A 179 -4.49 7.02 3.41
C ALA A 179 -5.18 6.59 4.72
N VAL A 180 -6.49 6.79 4.81
CA VAL A 180 -7.33 6.32 5.92
C VAL A 180 -7.57 4.83 5.73
N ASN A 181 -6.91 3.99 6.55
CA ASN A 181 -7.01 2.55 6.45
C ASN A 181 -8.11 1.99 7.36
N VAL A 182 -9.30 1.85 6.80
CA VAL A 182 -10.49 1.27 7.44
C VAL A 182 -10.73 -0.19 7.04
N SER A 183 -9.76 -0.84 6.37
CA SER A 183 -9.98 -2.12 5.66
C SER A 183 -9.16 -3.31 6.17
N SER A 184 -8.27 -3.09 7.14
CA SER A 184 -7.47 -4.18 7.73
C SER A 184 -8.35 -5.28 8.34
N PRO A 185 -8.21 -6.55 7.93
CA PRO A 185 -8.92 -7.67 8.58
C PRO A 185 -8.33 -8.05 9.95
N ASN A 186 -7.20 -7.45 10.33
CA ASN A 186 -6.37 -7.90 11.45
C ASN A 186 -6.56 -7.08 12.73
N THR A 187 -7.45 -6.09 12.69
CA THR A 187 -7.81 -5.23 13.80
C THR A 187 -9.32 -5.39 14.03
N PRO A 188 -9.76 -6.05 15.12
CA PRO A 188 -11.17 -6.30 15.38
C PRO A 188 -12.01 -5.02 15.30
N GLY A 189 -13.18 -5.10 14.67
CA GLY A 189 -14.10 -3.99 14.50
C GLY A 189 -13.66 -2.92 13.48
N LEU A 190 -12.43 -2.91 12.98
CA LEU A 190 -11.96 -1.81 12.13
C LEU A 190 -12.76 -1.67 10.83
N ARG A 191 -13.21 -2.79 10.25
CA ARG A 191 -13.95 -2.79 8.99
C ARG A 191 -15.35 -2.15 9.08
N SER A 192 -15.93 -1.98 10.28
CA SER A 192 -17.18 -1.23 10.45
C SER A 192 -16.97 0.30 10.34
N LEU A 193 -15.72 0.78 10.34
CA LEU A 193 -15.43 2.17 10.00
C LEU A 193 -15.66 2.49 8.51
N GLN A 194 -15.96 1.48 7.69
CA GLN A 194 -16.38 1.66 6.30
C GLN A 194 -17.87 2.04 6.19
N ASP A 195 -18.65 1.87 7.26
CA ASP A 195 -20.07 2.23 7.28
C ASP A 195 -20.23 3.75 7.20
N ARG A 196 -21.31 4.21 6.52
CA ARG A 196 -21.55 5.61 6.15
C ARG A 196 -21.26 6.60 7.28
N GLY A 197 -21.84 6.40 8.46
CA GLY A 197 -21.73 7.35 9.58
C GLY A 197 -20.30 7.48 10.13
N HIS A 198 -19.59 6.36 10.30
CA HIS A 198 -18.21 6.39 10.79
C HIS A 198 -17.26 7.02 9.79
N LEU A 199 -17.42 6.66 8.51
CA LEU A 199 -16.57 7.21 7.45
C LEU A 199 -16.81 8.70 7.24
N ASP A 200 -18.07 9.13 7.31
CA ASP A 200 -18.45 10.54 7.22
C ASP A 200 -17.77 11.39 8.30
N ALA A 201 -17.80 10.92 9.55
CA ALA A 201 -17.11 11.57 10.67
C ALA A 201 -15.59 11.60 10.50
N LEU A 202 -14.99 10.48 10.06
CA LEU A 202 -13.54 10.40 9.82
C LEU A 202 -13.09 11.37 8.72
N LEU A 203 -13.78 11.38 7.58
CA LEU A 203 -13.43 12.25 6.46
C LEU A 203 -13.72 13.72 6.76
N GLY A 204 -14.83 14.01 7.44
CA GLY A 204 -15.13 15.38 7.90
C GLY A 204 -14.05 15.95 8.82
N ALA A 205 -13.33 15.09 9.55
CA ALA A 205 -12.23 15.49 10.42
C ALA A 205 -10.87 15.60 9.70
N LEU A 206 -10.60 14.72 8.73
CA LEU A 206 -9.27 14.54 8.14
C LEU A 206 -9.07 15.29 6.82
N VAL A 207 -10.12 15.42 6.00
CA VAL A 207 -10.01 16.11 4.71
C VAL A 207 -9.67 17.59 4.95
N GLY A 208 -8.69 18.10 4.21
CA GLY A 208 -8.19 19.45 4.36
C GLY A 208 -7.05 19.75 3.39
N GLU A 209 -5.96 20.34 3.90
CA GLU A 209 -4.83 20.81 3.09
C GLU A 209 -4.16 19.70 2.25
N LYS A 210 -4.02 18.50 2.81
CA LYS A 210 -3.35 17.37 2.14
C LYS A 210 -4.38 16.43 1.52
N PRO A 211 -4.11 15.84 0.34
CA PRO A 211 -4.95 14.81 -0.25
C PRO A 211 -5.16 13.65 0.72
N VAL A 212 -6.42 13.33 1.02
CA VAL A 212 -6.81 12.19 1.86
C VAL A 212 -7.51 11.16 0.99
N LEU A 213 -7.00 9.93 1.01
CA LEU A 213 -7.55 8.78 0.29
C LEU A 213 -8.13 7.77 1.28
N VAL A 214 -9.13 7.00 0.85
CA VAL A 214 -9.69 5.90 1.63
C VAL A 214 -9.23 4.56 1.07
N LYS A 215 -8.66 3.69 1.92
CA LYS A 215 -8.25 2.33 1.53
C LYS A 215 -9.34 1.33 1.85
N ILE A 216 -9.90 0.70 0.82
CA ILE A 216 -11.09 -0.17 0.93
C ILE A 216 -10.73 -1.66 0.90
N ALA A 217 -11.59 -2.48 1.51
CA ALA A 217 -11.46 -3.94 1.47
C ALA A 217 -12.03 -4.50 0.16
N PRO A 218 -11.41 -5.56 -0.43
CA PRO A 218 -11.97 -6.23 -1.61
C PRO A 218 -13.22 -7.06 -1.29
N ASP A 219 -13.46 -7.34 0.00
CA ASP A 219 -14.50 -8.25 0.47
C ASP A 219 -15.87 -7.55 0.66
N LEU A 220 -15.98 -6.26 0.33
CA LEU A 220 -17.25 -5.52 0.38
C LEU A 220 -18.14 -5.89 -0.81
N THR A 221 -19.45 -5.81 -0.62
CA THR A 221 -20.43 -5.85 -1.70
C THR A 221 -20.34 -4.57 -2.54
N GLU A 222 -20.76 -4.62 -3.80
CA GLU A 222 -20.78 -3.45 -4.67
C GLU A 222 -21.65 -2.31 -4.10
N ALA A 223 -22.82 -2.64 -3.53
CA ALA A 223 -23.67 -1.65 -2.87
C ALA A 223 -22.95 -0.96 -1.69
N ALA A 224 -22.23 -1.72 -0.85
CA ALA A 224 -21.46 -1.13 0.26
C ALA A 224 -20.29 -0.27 -0.25
N ILE A 225 -19.67 -0.65 -1.37
CA ILE A 225 -18.65 0.19 -2.01
C ILE A 225 -19.29 1.47 -2.55
N ALA A 226 -20.43 1.41 -3.24
CA ALA A 226 -21.13 2.58 -3.76
C ALA A 226 -21.49 3.59 -2.65
N GLU A 227 -22.07 3.12 -1.54
CA GLU A 227 -22.37 3.98 -0.38
C GLU A 227 -21.12 4.65 0.19
N LEU A 228 -20.01 3.92 0.28
CA LEU A 228 -18.73 4.46 0.73
C LEU A 228 -18.20 5.54 -0.24
N LEU A 229 -18.34 5.33 -1.55
CA LEU A 229 -17.90 6.26 -2.59
C LEU A 229 -18.70 7.56 -2.57
N GLU A 230 -20.01 7.50 -2.29
CA GLU A 230 -20.83 8.70 -2.08
C GLU A 230 -20.29 9.56 -0.94
N VAL A 231 -19.93 8.94 0.19
CA VAL A 231 -19.36 9.66 1.34
C VAL A 231 -18.00 10.27 0.98
N CYS A 232 -17.16 9.51 0.26
CA CYS A 232 -15.87 9.99 -0.21
C CYS A 232 -16.03 11.24 -1.08
N LEU A 233 -16.95 11.22 -2.05
CA LEU A 233 -17.24 12.36 -2.92
C LEU A 233 -17.82 13.54 -2.13
N ALA A 234 -18.80 13.29 -1.26
CA ALA A 234 -19.47 14.33 -0.47
C ALA A 234 -18.52 15.05 0.51
N ARG A 235 -17.55 14.33 1.06
CA ARG A 235 -16.55 14.87 2.00
C ARG A 235 -15.28 15.36 1.34
N GLY A 236 -15.15 15.25 0.01
CA GLY A 236 -13.98 15.73 -0.72
C GLY A 236 -12.73 14.87 -0.52
N ALA A 237 -12.88 13.57 -0.31
CA ALA A 237 -11.74 12.65 -0.38
C ALA A 237 -11.08 12.76 -1.77
N ALA A 238 -9.75 12.79 -1.78
CA ALA A 238 -8.97 13.03 -2.99
C ALA A 238 -8.84 11.78 -3.88
N GLY A 239 -9.21 10.60 -3.38
CA GLY A 239 -9.14 9.35 -4.11
C GLY A 239 -9.41 8.12 -3.23
N VAL A 240 -9.26 6.94 -3.82
CA VAL A 240 -9.31 5.67 -3.09
C VAL A 240 -8.11 4.79 -3.39
N ILE A 241 -7.83 3.87 -2.47
CA ILE A 241 -6.85 2.80 -2.66
C ILE A 241 -7.60 1.46 -2.68
N ALA A 242 -7.65 0.84 -3.86
CA ALA A 242 -8.40 -0.38 -4.13
C ALA A 242 -7.43 -1.48 -4.55
N THR A 243 -7.09 -2.47 -3.71
CA THR A 243 -7.70 -2.83 -2.42
C THR A 243 -6.71 -3.29 -1.35
N ASN A 244 -7.20 -3.42 -0.12
CA ASN A 244 -6.50 -4.17 0.92
C ASN A 244 -6.52 -5.69 0.64
N THR A 245 -5.98 -6.49 1.56
CA THR A 245 -6.00 -7.96 1.50
C THR A 245 -7.41 -8.55 1.64
N THR A 246 -7.65 -9.72 1.03
CA THR A 246 -8.94 -10.44 1.09
C THR A 246 -8.98 -11.50 2.20
N LEU A 247 -10.18 -11.81 2.71
CA LEU A 247 -10.41 -12.98 3.55
C LEU A 247 -10.63 -14.27 2.75
N SER A 248 -10.91 -14.18 1.45
CA SER A 248 -11.05 -15.34 0.58
C SER A 248 -9.77 -16.19 0.55
N ARG A 249 -9.94 -17.48 0.26
CA ARG A 249 -8.88 -18.49 0.06
C ARG A 249 -9.01 -19.19 -1.29
N GLU A 250 -9.89 -18.70 -2.14
CA GLU A 250 -10.04 -19.18 -3.51
C GLU A 250 -8.76 -18.93 -4.31
N GLY A 251 -8.48 -19.79 -5.30
CA GLY A 251 -7.31 -19.67 -6.17
C GLY A 251 -5.97 -20.10 -5.56
N LEU A 252 -5.96 -20.68 -4.36
CA LEU A 252 -4.75 -21.29 -3.79
C LEU A 252 -4.39 -22.59 -4.48
N ALA A 253 -3.10 -22.80 -4.73
CA ALA A 253 -2.57 -24.08 -5.17
C ALA A 253 -2.76 -25.13 -4.06
N GLY A 254 -3.03 -26.39 -4.42
CA GLY A 254 -3.32 -27.46 -3.45
C GLY A 254 -2.28 -27.60 -2.33
N VAL A 255 -0.99 -27.48 -2.66
CA VAL A 255 0.12 -27.54 -1.70
C VAL A 255 0.15 -26.39 -0.70
N ASP A 256 -0.48 -25.26 -1.03
CA ASP A 256 -0.53 -24.07 -0.19
C ASP A 256 -1.83 -23.98 0.64
N VAL A 257 -2.83 -24.86 0.43
CA VAL A 257 -4.16 -24.74 1.07
C VAL A 257 -4.06 -24.79 2.61
N GLU A 258 -3.35 -25.78 3.16
CA GLU A 258 -3.22 -25.94 4.62
C GLU A 258 -2.52 -24.72 5.25
N ARG A 259 -1.40 -24.29 4.65
CA ARG A 259 -0.69 -23.09 5.11
C ARG A 259 -1.48 -21.81 4.86
N GLY A 260 -2.33 -21.79 3.84
CA GLY A 260 -3.19 -20.67 3.48
C GLY A 260 -4.42 -20.53 4.40
N ALA A 261 -4.84 -21.61 5.06
CA ALA A 261 -5.94 -21.60 6.03
C ALA A 261 -5.64 -20.78 7.31
N GLN A 262 -4.41 -20.29 7.47
CA GLN A 262 -4.03 -19.36 8.52
C GLN A 262 -4.95 -18.13 8.58
N ALA A 263 -5.28 -17.69 9.79
CA ALA A 263 -6.05 -16.47 9.99
C ALA A 263 -5.29 -15.23 9.46
N GLY A 264 -6.05 -14.28 8.92
CA GLY A 264 -5.54 -13.00 8.41
C GLY A 264 -5.94 -12.71 6.97
N GLY A 265 -5.37 -11.67 6.39
CA GLY A 265 -5.60 -11.26 5.01
C GLY A 265 -4.66 -11.95 4.01
N LEU A 266 -5.21 -12.43 2.90
CA LEU A 266 -4.51 -12.97 1.74
C LEU A 266 -4.19 -11.86 0.73
N SER A 267 -2.97 -11.91 0.18
CA SER A 267 -2.50 -11.05 -0.91
C SER A 267 -1.70 -11.86 -1.93
N GLY A 268 -1.43 -11.26 -3.09
CA GLY A 268 -0.70 -11.93 -4.18
C GLY A 268 -1.63 -12.39 -5.30
N ARG A 269 -1.19 -13.38 -6.08
CA ARG A 269 -1.88 -13.81 -7.31
C ARG A 269 -3.38 -14.11 -7.14
N PRO A 270 -3.85 -14.76 -6.06
CA PRO A 270 -5.27 -15.05 -5.93
C PRO A 270 -6.17 -13.80 -5.83
N LEU A 271 -5.59 -12.66 -5.42
CA LEU A 271 -6.31 -11.39 -5.29
C LEU A 271 -6.38 -10.60 -6.61
N THR A 272 -5.60 -10.94 -7.64
CA THR A 272 -5.44 -10.14 -8.87
C THR A 272 -6.78 -9.81 -9.55
N GLY A 273 -7.61 -10.84 -9.80
CA GLY A 273 -8.89 -10.67 -10.48
C GLY A 273 -9.84 -9.79 -9.68
N ARG A 274 -10.08 -10.13 -8.40
CA ARG A 274 -10.98 -9.36 -7.54
C ARG A 274 -10.54 -7.92 -7.34
N ALA A 275 -9.24 -7.66 -7.17
CA ALA A 275 -8.73 -6.30 -7.01
C ALA A 275 -8.99 -5.46 -8.27
N ARG A 276 -8.77 -6.04 -9.47
CA ARG A 276 -9.09 -5.38 -10.75
C ARG A 276 -10.58 -5.09 -10.86
N ASP A 277 -11.44 -6.05 -10.52
CA ASP A 277 -12.88 -5.88 -10.63
C ASP A 277 -13.39 -4.77 -9.71
N VAL A 278 -12.84 -4.65 -8.49
CA VAL A 278 -13.15 -3.54 -7.59
C VAL A 278 -12.66 -2.20 -8.16
N VAL A 279 -11.48 -2.14 -8.77
CA VAL A 279 -10.99 -0.92 -9.44
C VAL A 279 -11.95 -0.50 -10.56
N ALA A 280 -12.34 -1.44 -11.43
CA ALA A 280 -13.29 -1.17 -12.52
C ALA A 280 -14.65 -0.68 -12.01
N PHE A 281 -15.16 -1.33 -10.95
CA PHE A 281 -16.40 -0.92 -10.30
C PHE A 281 -16.31 0.52 -9.77
N VAL A 282 -15.27 0.87 -8.99
CA VAL A 282 -15.11 2.22 -8.46
C VAL A 282 -14.98 3.25 -9.58
N HIS A 283 -14.25 2.94 -10.64
CA HIS A 283 -14.08 3.85 -11.77
C HIS A 283 -15.41 4.14 -12.44
N SER A 284 -16.20 3.10 -12.73
CA SER A 284 -17.54 3.22 -13.32
C SER A 284 -18.49 3.99 -12.40
N GLU A 285 -18.58 3.60 -11.12
CA GLU A 285 -19.53 4.16 -10.15
C GLU A 285 -19.28 5.65 -9.91
N THR A 286 -18.01 6.06 -9.88
CA THR A 286 -17.67 7.48 -9.68
C THR A 286 -17.65 8.28 -10.98
N GLY A 287 -17.77 7.63 -12.14
CA GLY A 287 -17.57 8.25 -13.46
C GLY A 287 -16.17 8.84 -13.61
N GLY A 288 -15.15 8.19 -13.04
CA GLY A 288 -13.76 8.65 -13.04
C GLY A 288 -13.47 9.87 -12.17
N ARG A 289 -14.46 10.43 -11.45
CA ARG A 289 -14.28 11.63 -10.62
C ARG A 289 -13.39 11.40 -9.40
N LEU A 290 -13.25 10.16 -8.95
CA LEU A 290 -12.43 9.81 -7.79
C LEU A 290 -11.22 9.00 -8.26
N PRO A 291 -10.00 9.58 -8.26
CA PRO A 291 -8.79 8.88 -8.68
C PRO A 291 -8.53 7.62 -7.84
N ILE A 292 -8.08 6.55 -8.49
CA ILE A 292 -7.85 5.25 -7.87
C ILE A 292 -6.36 4.92 -7.87
N ILE A 293 -5.83 4.50 -6.71
CA ILE A 293 -4.59 3.75 -6.61
C ILE A 293 -4.93 2.26 -6.57
N GLY A 294 -4.67 1.56 -7.68
CA GLY A 294 -4.91 0.12 -7.83
C GLY A 294 -3.85 -0.73 -7.12
N VAL A 295 -4.24 -1.72 -6.34
CA VAL A 295 -3.32 -2.57 -5.59
C VAL A 295 -3.95 -3.92 -5.28
N GLY A 296 -3.17 -4.99 -5.41
CA GLY A 296 -3.62 -6.35 -5.16
C GLY A 296 -3.27 -7.25 -6.33
N GLY A 297 -2.35 -8.19 -6.10
CA GLY A 297 -2.03 -9.19 -7.11
C GLY A 297 -1.37 -8.66 -8.38
N VAL A 298 -0.67 -7.53 -8.34
CA VAL A 298 0.19 -7.09 -9.46
C VAL A 298 1.54 -7.79 -9.36
N LEU A 299 1.76 -8.82 -10.17
CA LEU A 299 2.96 -9.68 -10.17
C LEU A 299 3.71 -9.69 -11.51
N ASP A 300 3.16 -9.07 -12.53
CA ASP A 300 3.78 -8.87 -13.85
C ASP A 300 3.33 -7.54 -14.49
N PRO A 301 3.97 -7.11 -15.60
CA PRO A 301 3.63 -5.85 -16.26
C PRO A 301 2.20 -5.81 -16.81
N ASP A 302 1.67 -6.96 -17.22
CA ASP A 302 0.31 -7.04 -17.78
C ASP A 302 -0.74 -6.87 -16.68
N ASP A 303 -0.48 -7.36 -15.46
CA ASP A 303 -1.32 -7.05 -14.31
C ASP A 303 -1.39 -5.54 -14.03
N ALA A 304 -0.27 -4.84 -14.17
CA ALA A 304 -0.23 -3.38 -14.00
C ALA A 304 -1.02 -2.68 -15.11
N ALA A 305 -0.81 -3.09 -16.38
CA ALA A 305 -1.58 -2.57 -17.52
C ALA A 305 -3.09 -2.76 -17.31
N ARG A 306 -3.53 -3.97 -16.92
CA ARG A 306 -4.93 -4.28 -16.63
C ARG A 306 -5.53 -3.43 -15.50
N MET A 307 -4.73 -3.03 -14.50
CA MET A 307 -5.19 -2.09 -13.47
C MET A 307 -5.42 -0.69 -14.03
N PHE A 308 -4.53 -0.20 -14.90
CA PHE A 308 -4.73 1.07 -15.58
C PHE A 308 -5.94 1.02 -16.53
N ASP A 309 -6.09 -0.06 -17.29
CA ASP A 309 -7.26 -0.27 -18.19
C ASP A 309 -8.58 -0.33 -17.41
N ALA A 310 -8.54 -0.84 -16.17
CA ALA A 310 -9.69 -0.84 -15.26
C ALA A 310 -9.99 0.56 -14.66
N GLY A 311 -9.17 1.57 -14.92
CA GLY A 311 -9.39 2.94 -14.45
C GLY A 311 -8.52 3.39 -13.27
N ALA A 312 -7.51 2.62 -12.88
CA ALA A 312 -6.53 3.09 -11.92
C ALA A 312 -5.70 4.26 -12.49
N ALA A 313 -5.47 5.30 -11.70
CA ALA A 313 -4.57 6.40 -12.06
C ALA A 313 -3.11 6.06 -11.71
N LEU A 314 -2.92 5.31 -10.62
CA LEU A 314 -1.64 4.82 -10.09
C LEU A 314 -1.80 3.35 -9.68
N VAL A 315 -0.70 2.63 -9.53
CA VAL A 315 -0.70 1.26 -8.97
C VAL A 315 0.30 1.10 -7.85
N GLN A 316 0.06 0.21 -6.89
CA GLN A 316 1.03 -0.17 -5.86
C GLN A 316 1.41 -1.65 -5.92
N LEU A 317 2.66 -1.93 -5.52
CA LEU A 317 3.21 -3.28 -5.41
C LEU A 317 3.54 -3.62 -3.95
N TYR A 318 3.28 -4.87 -3.57
CA TYR A 318 3.79 -5.48 -2.33
C TYR A 318 4.23 -6.91 -2.61
N THR A 319 3.28 -7.83 -2.75
CA THR A 319 3.56 -9.26 -2.91
C THR A 319 4.32 -9.53 -4.21
N GLY A 320 3.96 -8.86 -5.31
CA GLY A 320 4.73 -8.92 -6.55
C GLY A 320 6.19 -8.52 -6.36
N PHE A 321 6.49 -7.49 -5.55
CA PHE A 321 7.87 -7.11 -5.25
C PHE A 321 8.62 -8.20 -4.46
N ILE A 322 7.97 -8.89 -3.52
CA ILE A 322 8.56 -10.03 -2.80
C ILE A 322 8.97 -11.14 -3.78
N TYR A 323 8.12 -11.45 -4.76
CA TYR A 323 8.34 -12.57 -5.68
C TYR A 323 9.18 -12.22 -6.90
N ARG A 324 9.20 -10.96 -7.35
CA ARG A 324 9.83 -10.53 -8.62
C ARG A 324 10.93 -9.48 -8.47
N GLY A 325 11.01 -8.84 -7.31
CA GLY A 325 12.01 -7.83 -7.00
C GLY A 325 11.89 -6.55 -7.84
N PRO A 326 12.95 -5.71 -7.87
CA PRO A 326 12.92 -4.38 -8.50
C PRO A 326 12.68 -4.39 -10.02
N ALA A 327 12.97 -5.51 -10.68
CA ALA A 327 12.73 -5.64 -12.12
C ALA A 327 11.24 -5.52 -12.48
N LEU A 328 10.34 -5.98 -11.60
CA LEU A 328 8.89 -5.82 -11.77
C LEU A 328 8.48 -4.34 -11.71
N VAL A 329 9.03 -3.58 -10.77
CA VAL A 329 8.72 -2.15 -10.60
C VAL A 329 9.01 -1.40 -11.89
N ARG A 330 10.22 -1.59 -12.43
CA ARG A 330 10.63 -1.01 -13.72
C ARG A 330 9.74 -1.46 -14.88
N ALA A 331 9.37 -2.74 -14.93
CA ALA A 331 8.58 -3.28 -16.03
C ALA A 331 7.13 -2.78 -15.99
N ALA A 332 6.52 -2.71 -14.81
CA ALA A 332 5.20 -2.12 -14.60
C ALA A 332 5.19 -0.62 -14.95
N ALA A 333 6.22 0.14 -14.56
CA ALA A 333 6.31 1.56 -14.89
C ALA A 333 6.45 1.80 -16.40
N ARG A 334 7.14 0.90 -17.13
CA ARG A 334 7.21 0.94 -18.59
C ARG A 334 5.87 0.61 -19.25
N ALA A 335 5.15 -0.39 -18.76
CA ALA A 335 3.80 -0.69 -19.24
C ALA A 335 2.86 0.51 -19.05
N ALA A 336 2.99 1.21 -17.92
CA ALA A 336 2.21 2.42 -17.64
C ALA A 336 2.57 3.63 -18.51
N ALA A 337 3.79 3.70 -19.05
CA ALA A 337 4.18 4.76 -19.99
C ALA A 337 3.50 4.60 -21.36
N ALA A 338 3.01 3.40 -21.67
CA ALA A 338 2.26 3.13 -22.89
C ALA A 338 0.75 3.42 -22.76
N THR A 339 0.26 3.68 -21.55
CA THR A 339 -1.15 4.04 -21.29
C THR A 339 -1.29 5.55 -21.10
N ALA A 340 -2.31 6.15 -21.73
CA ALA A 340 -2.65 7.54 -21.47
C ALA A 340 -2.99 7.73 -19.98
N ALA A 341 -2.58 8.86 -19.40
CA ALA A 341 -3.09 9.22 -18.08
C ALA A 341 -4.61 9.45 -18.22
N PRO A 342 -5.45 8.89 -17.34
CA PRO A 342 -6.86 9.27 -17.32
C PRO A 342 -6.94 10.78 -17.11
N ASP A 343 -7.81 11.46 -17.86
CA ASP A 343 -8.01 12.90 -17.76
C ASP A 343 -8.29 13.26 -16.30
N ALA A 344 -7.30 13.83 -15.62
CA ALA A 344 -7.48 14.32 -14.28
C ALA A 344 -8.42 15.52 -14.39
N VAL A 345 -9.65 15.37 -13.89
CA VAL A 345 -10.58 16.48 -13.77
C VAL A 345 -9.86 17.58 -12.98
N ALA A 346 -9.51 18.66 -13.69
CA ALA A 346 -8.95 19.85 -13.07
C ALA A 346 -9.98 20.34 -12.05
N GLY A 347 -9.60 20.33 -10.77
CA GLY A 347 -10.43 20.85 -9.69
C GLY A 347 -10.86 22.28 -10.02
N ARG A 348 -12.17 22.51 -9.99
CA ARG A 348 -12.75 23.84 -9.82
C ARG A 348 -12.82 24.17 -8.34
#